data_AF-A0A519S538-F1
#
_entry.id   AF-A0A519S538-F1
#
_cell.length_a   1.000
_cell.length_b   1.000
_cell.length_c   1.000
_cell.angle_alpha   90.00
_cell.angle_beta   90.00
_cell.angle_gamma   90.00
#
_symmetry.space_group_name_H-M   'P 1'
#
loop_
_entity.id
_entity.type
_entity.pdbx_description
1 polymer ?
#
loop_
_entity_poly.entity_id
_entity_poly.type
_entity_poly.pdbx_seq_one_letter_code
_entity_poly.pdbx_strand_id
1 'polypeptide(L)'
;MGNKHKFPVLAQPTEELTGLKLSAQQRVAAGVTAVLKSMEFNWGEAGVGRGTRALLGLNQKNGYDCSSCAWPDPDDHRSVAEFCENGAKATASDADERACGPEVFAKYSLAELSRMT
;
A
#
# COMPACT_ATOMS: atom_id res chain seq x y z
N MET A 1 19.61 -22.64 1.14
CA MET A 1 18.56 -23.31 1.98
C MET A 1 18.19 -22.32 3.08
N GLY A 2 17.34 -21.36 2.71
CA GLY A 2 17.24 -20.06 3.38
C GLY A 2 16.62 -20.08 4.79
N ASN A 3 16.77 -18.94 5.48
CA ASN A 3 16.45 -18.64 6.89
C ASN A 3 15.05 -19.03 7.41
N LYS A 4 14.18 -19.59 6.57
CA LYS A 4 12.85 -20.10 6.94
C LYS A 4 12.88 -21.18 8.03
N HIS A 5 14.05 -21.77 8.28
CA HIS A 5 14.25 -22.86 9.25
C HIS A 5 15.28 -22.54 10.36
N LYS A 6 15.90 -21.36 10.37
CA LYS A 6 16.93 -20.99 11.37
C LYS A 6 16.39 -20.12 12.52
N PHE A 7 15.37 -19.30 12.26
CA PHE A 7 14.81 -18.39 13.25
C PHE A 7 13.32 -18.69 13.47
N PRO A 8 12.83 -18.60 14.73
CA PRO A 8 11.44 -18.87 15.03
C PRO A 8 10.48 -17.86 14.38
N VAL A 9 10.95 -16.64 14.06
CA VAL A 9 10.18 -15.55 13.45
C VAL A 9 10.82 -15.14 12.12
N LEU A 10 10.03 -15.09 11.04
CA LEU A 10 10.47 -14.71 9.69
C LEU A 10 10.44 -13.19 9.44
N ALA A 11 10.90 -12.39 10.40
CA ALA A 11 10.95 -10.92 10.27
C ALA A 11 12.25 -10.41 9.62
N GLN A 12 13.21 -11.31 9.34
CA GLN A 12 14.49 -10.95 8.76
C GLN A 12 14.48 -11.19 7.24
N PRO A 13 15.06 -10.29 6.45
CA PRO A 13 15.29 -10.54 5.04
C PRO A 13 16.12 -11.82 4.88
N THR A 14 15.86 -12.57 3.80
CA THR A 14 16.61 -13.79 3.52
C THR A 14 18.08 -13.45 3.23
N GLU A 15 19.02 -14.21 3.81
CA GLU A 15 20.46 -14.10 3.50
C GLU A 15 20.76 -14.38 2.02
N GLU A 16 19.94 -15.22 1.39
CA GLU A 16 20.05 -15.58 -0.02
C GLU A 16 19.08 -14.72 -0.86
N LEU A 17 19.51 -14.25 -2.02
CA LEU A 17 18.65 -13.54 -2.96
C LEU A 17 17.53 -14.48 -3.46
N THR A 18 16.26 -14.07 -3.33
CA THR A 18 15.09 -14.90 -3.66
C THR A 18 14.73 -14.87 -5.15
N GLY A 19 15.71 -15.11 -6.02
CA GLY A 19 15.49 -15.07 -7.48
C GLY A 19 15.21 -13.66 -8.03
N LEU A 20 15.68 -12.62 -7.33
CA LEU A 20 15.68 -11.25 -7.83
C LEU A 20 16.43 -11.21 -9.17
N LYS A 21 15.78 -10.62 -10.18
CA LYS A 21 16.35 -10.47 -11.52
C LYS A 21 16.79 -9.03 -11.71
N LEU A 22 18.04 -8.84 -12.12
CA LEU A 22 18.51 -7.55 -12.59
C LEU A 22 17.92 -7.30 -13.97
N SER A 23 17.29 -6.15 -14.16
CA SER A 23 16.74 -5.69 -15.42
C SER A 23 17.24 -4.28 -15.73
N ALA A 24 17.06 -3.84 -16.97
CA ALA A 24 17.34 -2.47 -17.34
C ALA A 24 16.38 -1.51 -16.60
N GLN A 25 16.86 -0.31 -16.31
CA GLN A 25 16.06 0.74 -15.68
C GLN A 25 14.84 1.08 -16.53
N GLN A 26 13.69 1.32 -15.88
CA GLN A 26 12.49 1.76 -16.56
C GLN A 26 12.69 3.18 -17.11
N ARG A 27 12.26 3.40 -18.35
CA ARG A 27 12.38 4.71 -19.03
C ARG A 27 11.17 5.62 -18.80
N VAL A 28 10.10 5.09 -18.23
CA VAL A 28 8.84 5.78 -18.00
C VAL A 28 8.45 5.59 -16.54
N ALA A 29 8.16 6.69 -15.86
CA ALA A 29 7.86 6.70 -14.42
C ALA A 29 6.35 6.52 -14.11
N ALA A 30 5.46 6.80 -15.07
CA ALA A 30 4.01 6.75 -14.87
C ALA A 30 3.27 6.39 -16.17
N GLY A 31 2.03 5.92 -16.04
CA GLY A 31 1.18 5.59 -17.19
C GLY A 31 -0.08 4.84 -16.77
N VAL A 32 -0.85 4.35 -17.76
CA VAL A 32 -2.12 3.64 -17.53
C VAL A 32 -1.95 2.45 -16.60
N THR A 33 -0.83 1.72 -16.70
CA THR A 33 -0.53 0.60 -15.79
C THR A 33 -0.45 1.03 -14.33
N ALA A 34 0.13 2.19 -14.03
CA ALA A 34 0.21 2.71 -12.66
C ALA A 34 -1.18 3.09 -12.12
N VAL A 35 -2.04 3.67 -12.97
CA VAL A 35 -3.43 3.98 -12.63
C VAL A 35 -4.21 2.71 -12.30
N LEU A 36 -4.15 1.71 -13.18
CA LEU A 36 -4.84 0.43 -12.97
C LEU A 36 -4.36 -0.28 -11.71
N LYS A 37 -3.05 -0.31 -11.46
CA LYS A 37 -2.48 -0.95 -10.25
C LYS A 37 -2.86 -0.20 -8.97
N SER A 38 -2.95 1.13 -9.02
CA SER A 38 -3.41 1.93 -7.87
C SER A 38 -4.88 1.65 -7.54
N MET A 39 -5.74 1.53 -8.56
CA MET A 39 -7.15 1.18 -8.39
C MET A 39 -7.33 -0.25 -7.88
N GLU A 40 -6.65 -1.23 -8.50
CA GLU A 40 -6.70 -2.65 -8.11
C GLU A 40 -6.32 -2.83 -6.64
N PHE A 41 -5.27 -2.14 -6.18
CA PHE A 41 -4.84 -2.19 -4.78
C PHE A 41 -5.90 -1.60 -3.85
N ASN A 42 -6.43 -0.41 -4.15
CA ASN A 42 -7.45 0.23 -3.31
C ASN A 42 -8.73 -0.61 -3.21
N TRP A 43 -9.18 -1.17 -4.34
CA TRP A 43 -10.39 -1.99 -4.37
C TRP A 43 -10.17 -3.36 -3.72
N GLY A 44 -8.96 -3.90 -3.78
CA GLY A 44 -8.60 -5.14 -3.08
C GLY A 44 -8.63 -4.99 -1.57
N GLU A 45 -8.14 -3.87 -1.03
CA GLU A 45 -8.10 -3.65 0.41
C GLU A 45 -9.41 -3.08 0.97
N ALA A 46 -9.94 -2.01 0.37
CA ALA A 46 -11.09 -1.27 0.90
C ALA A 46 -12.41 -1.55 0.17
N GLY A 47 -12.40 -2.36 -0.89
CA GLY A 47 -13.56 -2.59 -1.75
C GLY A 47 -13.80 -1.46 -2.77
N VAL A 48 -14.58 -1.75 -3.82
CA VAL A 48 -14.82 -0.82 -4.94
C VAL A 48 -15.48 0.48 -4.49
N GLY A 49 -16.44 0.42 -3.56
CA GLY A 49 -17.18 1.60 -3.09
C GLY A 49 -16.31 2.54 -2.24
N ARG A 50 -15.83 2.05 -1.09
CA ARG A 50 -15.02 2.85 -0.15
C ARG A 50 -13.69 3.25 -0.76
N GLY A 51 -12.98 2.34 -1.45
CA GLY A 51 -11.70 2.65 -2.10
C GLY A 51 -11.85 3.75 -3.17
N THR A 52 -12.88 3.68 -4.02
CA THR A 52 -13.12 4.75 -5.00
C THR A 52 -13.45 6.08 -4.33
N ARG A 53 -14.32 6.06 -3.30
CA ARG A 53 -14.68 7.28 -2.55
C ARG A 53 -13.47 7.90 -1.86
N ALA A 54 -12.58 7.06 -1.31
CA ALA A 54 -11.36 7.50 -0.68
C ALA A 54 -10.46 8.19 -1.72
N LEU A 55 -10.17 7.56 -2.85
CA LEU A 55 -9.35 8.15 -3.92
C LEU A 55 -9.92 9.47 -4.45
N LEU A 56 -11.23 9.55 -4.67
CA LEU A 56 -11.89 10.78 -5.15
C LEU A 56 -11.89 11.93 -4.13
N GLY A 57 -11.67 11.64 -2.84
CA GLY A 57 -11.54 12.63 -1.78
C GLY A 57 -10.10 13.04 -1.48
N LEU A 58 -9.12 12.35 -2.04
CA LEU A 58 -7.71 12.54 -1.71
C LEU A 58 -7.16 13.82 -2.36
N ASN A 59 -6.57 14.70 -1.54
CA ASN A 59 -6.01 16.01 -1.90
C ASN A 59 -7.03 16.93 -2.61
N GLN A 60 -8.30 16.80 -2.25
CA GLN A 60 -9.39 17.63 -2.76
C GLN A 60 -9.82 18.69 -1.74
N LYS A 61 -10.36 19.82 -2.22
CA LYS A 61 -10.73 20.98 -1.39
C LYS A 61 -11.67 20.66 -0.21
N ASN A 62 -12.66 19.79 -0.43
CA ASN A 62 -13.59 19.32 0.61
C ASN A 62 -13.31 17.87 1.01
N GLY A 63 -12.08 17.44 0.76
CA GLY A 63 -11.61 16.08 0.99
C GLY A 63 -10.66 16.03 2.18
N TYR A 64 -9.57 15.30 2.01
CA TYR A 64 -8.55 15.11 3.03
C TYR A 64 -7.17 14.96 2.37
N ASP A 65 -6.13 15.26 3.13
CA ASP A 65 -4.77 15.27 2.61
C ASP A 65 -4.08 13.92 2.79
N CYS A 66 -3.30 13.53 1.79
CA CYS A 66 -2.39 12.41 1.93
C CYS A 66 -1.35 12.72 3.00
N SER A 67 -1.26 11.88 4.03
CA SER A 67 -0.36 12.05 5.19
C SER A 67 1.13 12.15 4.86
N SER A 68 1.51 11.74 3.65
CA SER A 68 2.89 11.76 3.15
C SER A 68 3.05 12.53 1.84
N CYS A 69 2.11 13.44 1.51
CA CYS A 69 2.22 14.23 0.28
C CYS A 69 3.46 15.12 0.33
N ALA A 70 4.27 15.07 -0.73
CA ALA A 70 5.44 15.93 -0.88
C ALA A 70 5.13 17.25 -1.61
N TRP A 71 3.94 17.38 -2.20
CA TRP A 71 3.56 18.51 -3.04
C TRP A 71 2.41 19.29 -2.40
N PRO A 72 2.51 20.63 -2.33
CA PRO A 72 1.40 21.46 -1.88
C PRO A 72 0.27 21.40 -2.90
N ASP A 73 -0.94 21.50 -2.42
CA ASP A 73 -2.09 21.53 -3.29
C ASP A 73 -2.24 22.89 -3.99
N PRO A 74 -2.71 22.93 -5.25
CA PRO A 74 -2.94 24.19 -5.95
C PRO A 74 -4.12 24.97 -5.35
N ASP A 75 -3.96 26.30 -5.31
CA ASP A 75 -4.95 27.25 -4.77
C ASP A 75 -6.16 27.44 -5.69
N ASP A 76 -5.98 27.30 -7.02
CA ASP A 76 -6.98 27.60 -8.03
C ASP A 76 -7.74 26.36 -8.54
N HIS A 77 -7.05 25.48 -9.26
CA HIS A 77 -7.60 24.33 -9.95
C HIS A 77 -6.95 23.04 -9.43
N ARG A 78 -7.77 22.15 -8.91
CA ARG A 78 -7.37 20.80 -8.52
C ARG A 78 -7.83 19.79 -9.55
N SER A 79 -6.90 18.95 -10.01
CA SER A 79 -7.18 17.77 -10.79
C SER A 79 -8.10 16.81 -10.02
N VAL A 80 -8.84 16.00 -10.77
CA VAL A 80 -9.59 14.86 -10.22
C VAL A 80 -8.67 13.81 -9.57
N ALA A 81 -7.39 13.81 -9.94
CA ALA A 81 -6.36 12.96 -9.35
C ALA A 81 -5.16 13.83 -8.97
N GLU A 82 -5.20 14.40 -7.76
CA GLU A 82 -4.11 15.16 -7.14
C GLU A 82 -3.24 14.26 -6.25
N PHE A 83 -2.93 13.04 -6.68
CA PHE A 83 -2.16 12.09 -5.86
C PHE A 83 -1.27 11.18 -6.71
N CYS A 84 -0.21 10.66 -6.09
CA CYS A 84 0.66 9.67 -6.69
C CYS A 84 0.24 8.24 -6.33
N GLU A 85 0.85 7.23 -6.98
CA GLU A 85 0.60 5.81 -6.69
C GLU A 85 0.82 5.46 -5.21
N ASN A 86 1.86 6.02 -4.59
CA ASN A 86 2.15 5.76 -3.18
C ASN A 86 1.07 6.35 -2.27
N GLY A 87 0.57 7.57 -2.59
CA GLY A 87 -0.53 8.19 -1.87
C GLY A 87 -1.83 7.40 -2.02
N ALA A 88 -2.10 6.89 -3.23
CA ALA A 88 -3.22 5.99 -3.47
C ALA A 88 -3.09 4.70 -2.63
N LYS A 89 -1.93 4.03 -2.64
CA LYS A 89 -1.72 2.79 -1.87
C LYS A 89 -1.82 2.99 -0.36
N ALA A 90 -1.26 4.08 0.18
CA ALA A 90 -1.39 4.40 1.59
C ALA A 90 -2.86 4.57 2.00
N THR A 91 -3.63 5.27 1.17
CA THR A 91 -5.07 5.49 1.37
C THR A 91 -5.86 4.18 1.39
N ALA A 92 -5.38 3.12 0.72
CA ALA A 92 -6.07 1.82 0.73
C ALA A 92 -6.14 1.24 2.16
N SER A 93 -5.06 1.36 2.94
CA SER A 93 -5.02 0.93 4.33
C SER A 93 -5.88 1.81 5.23
N ASP A 94 -5.95 3.11 4.96
CA ASP A 94 -6.82 4.04 5.71
C ASP A 94 -8.31 3.83 5.41
N ALA A 95 -8.63 3.37 4.20
CA ALA A 95 -10.00 3.11 3.75
C ALA A 95 -10.49 1.71 4.12
N ASP A 96 -9.60 0.78 4.47
CA ASP A 96 -9.95 -0.55 4.97
C ASP A 96 -10.66 -0.48 6.34
N GLU A 97 -11.66 -1.33 6.53
CA GLU A 97 -12.42 -1.42 7.79
C GLU A 97 -11.99 -2.62 8.64
N ARG A 98 -11.14 -3.50 8.12
CA ARG A 98 -10.65 -4.68 8.85
C ARG A 98 -9.74 -4.21 9.99
N ALA A 99 -10.10 -4.62 11.21
CA ALA A 99 -9.32 -4.31 12.40
C ALA A 99 -8.46 -5.51 12.83
N CYS A 100 -7.23 -5.23 13.27
CA CYS A 100 -6.35 -6.19 13.94
C CYS A 100 -6.18 -5.75 15.40
N GLY A 101 -7.12 -6.14 16.26
CA GLY A 101 -7.13 -5.76 17.66
C GLY A 101 -6.22 -6.61 18.56
N PRO A 102 -6.13 -6.28 19.86
CA PRO A 102 -5.29 -7.00 20.82
C PRO A 102 -5.56 -8.51 20.88
N GLU A 103 -6.80 -8.94 20.62
CA GLU A 103 -7.22 -10.34 20.58
C GLU A 103 -6.47 -11.16 19.52
N VAL A 104 -6.09 -10.55 18.40
CA VAL A 104 -5.30 -11.23 17.37
C VAL A 104 -3.93 -11.58 17.91
N PHE A 105 -3.29 -10.63 18.59
CA PHE A 105 -1.97 -10.80 19.20
C PHE A 105 -2.00 -11.71 20.44
N ALA A 106 -3.14 -11.78 21.14
CA ALA A 106 -3.34 -12.75 22.22
C ALA A 106 -3.51 -14.19 21.69
N LYS A 107 -4.06 -14.34 20.49
CA LYS A 107 -4.32 -15.65 19.87
C LYS A 107 -3.12 -16.24 19.14
N TYR A 108 -2.32 -15.40 18.49
CA TYR A 108 -1.23 -15.85 17.63
C TYR A 108 0.13 -15.34 18.13
N SER A 109 1.09 -16.25 18.27
CA SER A 109 2.48 -15.89 18.54
C SER A 109 3.13 -15.17 17.34
N LEU A 110 4.19 -14.42 17.59
CA LEU A 110 4.96 -13.77 16.52
C LEU A 110 5.50 -14.77 15.47
N ALA A 111 5.83 -15.98 15.91
CA ALA A 111 6.29 -17.06 15.03
C ALA A 111 5.20 -17.51 14.05
N GLU A 112 3.95 -17.63 14.53
CA GLU A 112 2.79 -17.99 13.71
C GLU A 112 2.42 -16.87 12.75
N LEU A 113 2.32 -15.62 13.24
CA LEU A 113 2.03 -14.45 12.42
C LEU A 113 3.04 -14.30 11.27
N SER A 114 4.34 -14.51 11.55
CA SER A 114 5.39 -14.40 10.53
C SER A 114 5.33 -15.42 9.40
N ARG A 115 4.46 -16.44 9.50
CA ARG A 115 4.28 -17.49 8.49
C ARG A 115 2.92 -17.42 7.79
N MET A 116 2.05 -16.48 8.15
CA MET A 116 0.79 -16.24 7.47
C MET A 116 1.03 -15.57 6.10
N THR A 117 0.22 -15.93 5.11
CA THR A 117 0.28 -15.42 3.73
C THR A 117 -1.06 -14.86 3.31
#